data_AF-T1BXD1-F1
#
_entry.id   AF-T1BXD1-F1
#
_cell.length_a   1.000
_cell.length_b   1.000
_cell.length_c   1.000
_cell.angle_alpha   90.00
_cell.angle_beta   90.00
_cell.angle_gamma   90.00
#
_symmetry.space_group_name_H-M   'P 1'
#
loop_
_entity.id
_entity.type
_entity.pdbx_description
1 polymer ?
#
loop_
_entity_poly.entity_id
_entity_poly.type
_entity_poly.pdbx_seq_one_letter_code
_entity_poly.pdbx_strand_id
1 'polypeptide(L)'
;WRKPDGLFVIRPAAVEGFLAPLPVARLPGVGKVMEQKLARLGVRRVADLRALGAQRLVQQFGRWGLRLHELALGIDDSPVRRERPSLQISAEDTFVRDLRLDQLDAPIAQLAAKVWTAYVREQDRIARTVVLKLKTAEFRTLTRSHTDAPPPRSEAALVRTALQLRARVE
;
A
#
# COMPACT_ATOMS: atom_id res chain seq x y z
N TRP A 1 4.16 13.66 20.38
CA TRP A 1 5.34 14.29 21.00
C TRP A 1 5.16 14.63 22.47
N ARG A 2 3.97 14.44 23.06
CA ARG A 2 3.80 14.19 24.50
C ARG A 2 2.85 12.99 24.65
N LYS A 3 3.37 11.79 24.42
CA LYS A 3 2.62 10.56 24.65
C LYS A 3 3.14 9.92 25.95
N PRO A 4 2.30 9.26 26.76
CA PRO A 4 0.83 9.29 26.71
C PRO A 4 0.24 10.61 27.29
N ASP A 5 -1.06 10.83 27.05
CA ASP A 5 -1.89 11.90 27.64
C ASP A 5 -1.37 13.35 27.61
N GLY A 6 -0.74 13.75 26.49
CA GLY A 6 -0.26 15.12 26.32
C GLY A 6 -0.76 15.76 25.03
N LEU A 7 -1.21 17.01 25.16
CA LEU A 7 -1.47 17.89 24.03
C LEU A 7 -0.16 18.58 23.60
N PHE A 8 0.06 18.65 22.29
CA PHE A 8 1.20 19.38 21.73
C PHE A 8 0.76 20.11 20.47
N VAL A 9 0.98 21.43 20.43
CA VAL A 9 0.57 22.31 19.33
C VAL A 9 1.82 22.87 18.66
N ILE A 10 1.89 22.73 17.33
CA ILE A 10 2.93 23.36 16.50
C ILE A 10 2.28 24.58 15.85
N ARG A 11 2.73 25.77 16.24
CA ARG A 11 2.25 27.03 15.63
C ARG A 11 2.91 27.23 14.26
N PRO A 12 2.28 27.97 13.31
CA PRO A 12 2.85 28.18 11.98
C PRO A 12 4.31 28.65 11.98
N ALA A 13 4.66 29.62 12.82
CA ALA A 13 6.03 30.13 12.95
C ALA A 13 7.04 29.09 13.50
N ALA A 14 6.57 28.05 14.19
CA ALA A 14 7.40 27.00 14.77
C ALA A 14 7.58 25.79 13.85
N VAL A 15 6.84 25.70 12.74
CA VAL A 15 6.86 24.53 11.83
C VAL A 15 8.27 24.26 11.35
N GLU A 16 8.98 25.29 10.91
CA GLU A 16 10.30 25.13 10.33
C GLU A 16 11.31 24.55 11.32
N GLY A 17 11.45 25.18 12.49
CA GLY A 17 12.36 24.76 13.55
C GLY A 17 11.95 23.43 14.19
N PHE A 18 10.66 23.12 14.22
CA PHE A 18 10.17 21.82 14.67
C PHE A 18 10.54 20.70 13.71
N LEU A 19 10.38 20.92 12.40
CA LEU A 19 10.64 19.90 11.38
C LEU A 19 12.13 19.67 11.16
N ALA A 20 12.93 20.72 11.06
CA ALA A 20 14.34 20.67 10.69
C ALA A 20 15.17 19.56 11.38
N PRO A 21 15.11 19.37 12.72
CA PRO A 21 15.91 18.36 13.40
C PRO A 21 15.36 16.94 13.29
N LEU A 22 14.12 16.75 12.81
CA LEU A 22 13.50 15.43 12.78
C LEU A 22 14.23 14.50 11.79
N PRO A 23 14.38 13.20 12.12
CA PRO A 23 14.76 12.19 11.15
C PRO A 23 13.77 12.14 9.99
N VAL A 24 14.25 11.95 8.75
CA VAL A 24 13.37 11.89 7.57
C VAL A 24 12.33 10.77 7.64
N ALA A 25 12.60 9.68 8.36
CA ALA A 25 11.65 8.59 8.61
C ALA A 25 10.41 9.01 9.43
N ARG A 26 10.40 10.21 10.01
CA ARG A 26 9.22 10.77 10.68
C ARG A 26 8.24 11.40 9.69
N LEU A 27 8.64 11.64 8.44
CA LEU A 27 7.75 12.15 7.40
C LEU A 27 6.78 11.05 6.92
N PRO A 28 5.49 11.36 6.75
CA PRO A 28 4.53 10.43 6.17
C PRO A 28 4.99 9.91 4.80
N GLY A 29 4.93 8.59 4.60
CA GLY A 29 5.36 7.94 3.36
C GLY A 29 6.86 7.60 3.30
N VAL A 30 7.68 8.04 4.26
CA VAL A 30 9.08 7.64 4.37
C VAL A 30 9.20 6.39 5.26
N GLY A 31 9.01 5.23 4.65
CA GLY A 31 9.32 3.95 5.29
C GLY A 31 10.81 3.58 5.18
N LYS A 32 11.19 2.45 5.78
CA LYS A 32 12.57 1.92 5.84
C LYS A 32 13.31 1.95 4.49
N VAL A 33 12.63 1.56 3.40
CA VAL A 33 13.22 1.53 2.05
C VAL A 33 13.55 2.94 1.55
N MET A 34 12.63 3.89 1.73
CA MET A 34 12.84 5.27 1.30
C MET A 34 13.90 5.96 2.17
N GLU A 35 13.87 5.73 3.49
CA GLU A 35 14.90 6.21 4.42
C GLU A 35 16.30 5.76 3.99
N GLN A 36 16.48 4.48 3.63
CA GLN A 36 17.75 3.98 3.12
C GLN A 36 18.19 4.65 1.81
N LYS A 37 17.26 4.91 0.88
CA LYS A 37 17.57 5.62 -0.36
C LYS A 37 18.03 7.06 -0.08
N LEU A 38 17.36 7.76 0.83
CA LEU A 38 17.73 9.11 1.26
C LEU A 38 19.08 9.12 1.99
N ALA A 39 19.34 8.13 2.86
CA ALA A 39 20.60 8.01 3.57
C ALA A 39 21.80 7.84 2.61
N ARG A 40 21.65 7.12 1.49
CA ARG A 40 22.67 7.03 0.44
C ARG A 40 22.96 8.36 -0.27
N LEU A 41 22.01 9.30 -0.22
CA LEU A 41 22.17 10.66 -0.71
C LEU A 41 22.71 11.62 0.37
N GLY A 42 23.09 11.10 1.55
CA GLY A 42 23.54 11.90 2.69
C GLY A 42 22.41 12.56 3.48
N VAL A 43 21.15 12.27 3.16
CA VAL A 43 19.98 12.88 3.79
C VAL A 43 19.54 12.03 4.99
N ARG A 44 19.62 12.58 6.20
CA ARG A 44 19.16 11.90 7.44
C ARG A 44 18.08 12.67 8.17
N ARG A 45 18.11 13.99 8.10
CA ARG A 45 17.16 14.90 8.74
C ARG A 45 16.32 15.64 7.70
N VAL A 46 15.18 16.15 8.15
CA VAL A 46 14.29 16.95 7.30
C VAL A 46 14.99 18.22 6.78
N ALA A 47 15.89 18.83 7.56
CA ALA A 47 16.72 19.93 7.07
C ALA A 47 17.58 19.54 5.86
N ASP A 48 18.23 18.38 5.90
CA ASP A 48 19.05 17.88 4.78
C ASP A 48 18.18 17.64 3.53
N LEU A 49 16.98 17.08 3.73
CA LEU A 49 16.02 16.82 2.65
C LEU A 49 15.55 18.11 1.99
N ARG A 50 15.29 19.15 2.79
CA ARG A 50 14.92 20.48 2.30
C ARG A 50 16.05 21.12 1.50
N ALA A 51 17.28 21.05 2.01
CA ALA A 51 18.48 21.61 1.37
C ALA A 51 18.79 20.95 0.02
N LEU A 52 18.36 19.70 -0.19
CA LEU A 52 18.54 19.01 -1.47
C LEU A 52 17.73 19.67 -2.61
N GLY A 53 16.63 20.35 -2.28
CA GLY A 53 15.78 21.07 -3.23
C GLY A 53 14.83 20.19 -4.05
N ALA A 54 13.73 20.78 -4.51
CA ALA A 54 12.68 20.09 -5.26
C ALA A 54 13.21 19.41 -6.53
N GLN A 55 14.03 20.11 -7.32
CA GLN A 55 14.51 19.63 -8.62
C GLN A 55 15.28 18.32 -8.50
N ARG A 56 16.25 18.25 -7.57
CA ARG A 56 17.06 17.04 -7.36
C ARG A 56 16.22 15.90 -6.79
N LEU A 57 15.27 16.19 -5.91
CA LEU A 57 14.35 15.19 -5.40
C LEU A 57 13.45 14.61 -6.50
N VAL A 58 12.92 15.46 -7.38
CA VAL A 58 12.11 15.03 -8.53
C VAL A 58 12.93 14.19 -9.50
N GLN A 59 14.19 14.56 -9.76
CA GLN A 59 15.08 13.75 -10.60
C GLN A 59 15.28 12.33 -10.03
N GLN A 60 15.41 12.19 -8.71
CA GLN A 60 15.67 10.90 -8.07
C GLN A 60 14.40 10.06 -7.81
N PHE A 61 13.27 10.70 -7.55
CA PHE A 61 12.06 10.04 -7.03
C PHE A 61 10.77 10.39 -7.80
N GLY A 62 10.85 11.17 -8.88
CA GLY A 62 9.71 11.60 -9.68
C GLY A 62 8.70 12.42 -8.87
N ARG A 63 7.40 12.14 -9.05
CA ARG A 63 6.31 12.78 -8.30
C ARG A 63 6.48 12.68 -6.78
N TRP A 64 7.06 11.57 -6.29
CA TRP A 64 7.34 11.41 -4.86
C TRP A 64 8.43 12.36 -4.37
N GLY A 65 9.36 12.77 -5.23
CA GLY A 65 10.38 13.76 -4.90
C GLY A 65 9.79 15.13 -4.59
N LEU A 66 8.84 15.59 -5.41
CA LEU A 66 8.10 16.82 -5.15
C LEU A 66 7.37 16.73 -3.80
N ARG A 67 6.66 15.62 -3.57
CA ARG A 67 5.94 15.41 -2.31
C ARG A 67 6.86 15.40 -1.08
N LEU A 68 8.04 14.79 -1.18
CA LEU A 68 9.04 14.81 -0.11
C LEU A 68 9.51 16.23 0.21
N HIS A 69 9.67 17.06 -0.83
CA HIS A 69 10.07 18.45 -0.65
C HIS A 69 8.97 19.28 0.06
N GLU A 70 7.72 19.15 -0.37
CA GLU A 70 6.56 19.79 0.28
C GLU A 70 6.46 19.41 1.77
N LEU A 71 6.55 18.11 2.07
CA LEU A 71 6.52 17.62 3.46
C LEU A 71 7.69 18.14 4.29
N ALA A 72 8.87 18.33 3.69
CA ALA A 72 10.02 18.91 4.38
C ALA A 72 9.83 20.41 4.71
N LEU A 73 8.92 21.08 3.99
CA LEU A 73 8.48 22.46 4.25
C LEU A 73 7.25 22.52 5.16
N GLY A 74 6.67 21.36 5.53
CA GLY A 74 5.44 21.30 6.32
C GLY A 74 4.17 21.59 5.52
N ILE A 75 4.23 21.47 4.19
CA ILE A 75 3.12 21.73 3.28
C ILE A 75 2.36 20.42 3.03
N ASP A 76 1.08 20.41 3.38
CA ASP A 76 0.17 19.32 3.05
C ASP A 76 -1.28 19.83 2.90
N ASP A 77 -1.69 20.10 1.66
CA ASP A 77 -3.04 20.56 1.32
C ASP A 77 -4.06 19.41 1.17
N SER A 78 -3.68 18.19 1.57
CA SER A 78 -4.58 17.04 1.47
C SER A 78 -5.82 17.25 2.34
N PRO A 79 -7.04 17.18 1.77
CA PRO A 79 -8.25 17.35 2.55
C PRO A 79 -8.45 16.20 3.52
N VAL A 80 -9.06 16.48 4.67
CA VAL A 80 -9.52 15.42 5.57
C VAL A 80 -10.66 14.67 4.88
N ARG A 81 -10.40 13.41 4.51
CA ARG A 81 -11.39 12.52 3.90
C ARG A 81 -11.99 11.62 4.98
N ARG A 82 -13.28 11.85 5.28
CA ARG A 82 -14.05 11.02 6.23
C ARG A 82 -14.30 9.61 5.68
N GLU A 83 -14.52 9.51 4.37
CA GLU A 83 -14.77 8.27 3.67
C GLU A 83 -13.67 8.00 2.65
N ARG A 84 -13.27 6.73 2.53
CA ARG A 84 -12.35 6.24 1.51
C ARG A 84 -12.97 5.02 0.86
N PRO A 85 -13.47 5.13 -0.38
CA PRO A 85 -14.08 4.00 -1.06
C PRO A 85 -13.01 2.92 -1.31
N SER A 86 -13.29 1.67 -0.95
CA SER A 86 -12.31 0.57 -1.04
C SER A 86 -11.95 0.25 -2.50
N LEU A 87 -10.73 0.51 -2.96
CA LEU A 87 -10.40 0.25 -4.38
C LEU A 87 -10.33 -1.25 -4.72
N GLN A 88 -10.21 -2.12 -3.71
CA GLN A 88 -10.04 -3.55 -3.89
C GLN A 88 -10.65 -4.30 -2.69
N ILE A 89 -11.31 -5.41 -2.96
CA ILE A 89 -11.79 -6.35 -1.94
C ILE A 89 -10.92 -7.59 -2.04
N SER A 90 -10.33 -8.02 -0.92
CA SER A 90 -9.44 -9.17 -0.88
C SER A 90 -9.56 -9.91 0.45
N ALA A 91 -9.27 -11.20 0.41
CA ALA A 91 -9.10 -12.04 1.58
C ALA A 91 -7.81 -12.85 1.38
N GLU A 92 -6.98 -12.90 2.41
CA GLU A 92 -5.69 -13.56 2.38
C GLU A 92 -5.51 -14.34 3.67
N ASP A 93 -4.79 -15.46 3.59
CA ASP A 93 -4.48 -16.29 4.74
C ASP A 93 -3.01 -16.73 4.68
N THR A 94 -2.36 -16.83 5.84
CA THR A 94 -1.01 -17.38 5.99
C THR A 94 -1.15 -18.72 6.70
N PHE A 95 -0.92 -19.80 5.96
CA PHE A 95 -1.13 -21.15 6.46
C PHE A 95 -0.10 -21.53 7.54
N VAL A 96 -0.51 -22.42 8.45
CA VAL A 96 0.35 -22.97 9.52
C VAL A 96 1.52 -23.79 8.94
N ARG A 97 1.31 -24.42 7.79
CA ARG A 97 2.33 -25.15 7.03
C ARG A 97 2.22 -24.78 5.55
N ASP A 98 3.35 -24.82 4.85
CA ASP A 98 3.36 -24.61 3.41
C ASP A 98 2.54 -25.70 2.69
N LEU A 99 1.83 -25.28 1.65
CA LEU A 99 1.03 -26.14 0.81
C LEU A 99 1.60 -26.14 -0.60
N ARG A 100 1.60 -27.31 -1.24
CA ARG A 100 1.92 -27.44 -2.66
C ARG A 100 0.83 -26.81 -3.52
N LEU A 101 1.19 -26.41 -4.74
CA LEU A 101 0.26 -25.74 -5.67
C LEU A 101 -1.01 -26.57 -5.95
N ASP A 102 -0.88 -27.89 -6.06
CA ASP A 102 -1.98 -28.83 -6.25
C ASP A 102 -2.94 -28.92 -5.05
N GLN A 103 -2.50 -28.52 -3.85
CA GLN A 103 -3.31 -28.51 -2.63
C GLN A 103 -4.09 -27.21 -2.41
N LEU A 104 -3.91 -26.21 -3.28
CA LEU A 104 -4.46 -24.87 -3.07
C LEU A 104 -5.91 -24.68 -3.56
N ASP A 105 -6.50 -25.66 -4.25
CA ASP A 105 -7.85 -25.48 -4.83
C ASP A 105 -8.92 -25.20 -3.78
N ALA A 106 -8.95 -25.99 -2.70
CA ALA A 106 -9.91 -25.79 -1.61
C ALA A 106 -9.67 -24.47 -0.84
N PRO A 107 -8.44 -24.12 -0.42
CA PRO A 107 -8.15 -22.81 0.18
C PRO A 107 -8.50 -21.62 -0.72
N ILE A 108 -8.20 -21.70 -2.02
CA ILE A 108 -8.55 -20.65 -2.99
C ILE A 108 -10.07 -20.48 -3.08
N ALA A 109 -10.82 -21.58 -3.17
CA ALA A 109 -12.29 -21.52 -3.21
C ALA A 109 -12.87 -20.88 -1.94
N GLN A 110 -12.34 -21.24 -0.76
CA GLN A 110 -12.76 -20.66 0.53
C GLN A 110 -12.48 -19.14 0.60
N LEU A 111 -11.30 -18.69 0.16
CA LEU A 111 -10.96 -17.27 0.13
C LEU A 111 -11.80 -16.51 -0.90
N ALA A 112 -12.04 -17.09 -2.08
CA ALA A 112 -12.92 -16.51 -3.09
C ALA A 112 -14.36 -16.34 -2.58
N ALA A 113 -14.90 -17.30 -1.82
CA ALA A 113 -16.22 -17.18 -1.18
C ALA A 113 -16.28 -16.03 -0.15
N LYS A 114 -15.23 -15.86 0.66
CA LYS A 114 -15.10 -14.71 1.59
C LYS A 114 -15.07 -13.38 0.82
N VAL A 115 -14.29 -13.31 -0.26
CA VAL A 115 -14.24 -12.12 -1.13
C VAL A 115 -15.60 -11.84 -1.77
N TRP A 116 -16.29 -12.87 -2.26
CA TRP A 116 -17.62 -12.72 -2.85
C TRP A 116 -18.64 -12.20 -1.84
N THR A 117 -18.65 -12.76 -0.63
CA THR A 117 -19.53 -12.31 0.46
C THR A 117 -19.29 -10.83 0.81
N ALA A 118 -18.02 -10.40 0.84
CA ALA A 118 -17.68 -8.99 1.06
C ALA A 118 -18.08 -8.11 -0.14
N TYR A 119 -17.89 -8.59 -1.37
CA TYR A 119 -18.26 -7.88 -2.60
C TYR A 119 -19.77 -7.62 -2.71
N VAL A 120 -20.61 -8.61 -2.38
CA VAL A 120 -22.08 -8.46 -2.45
C VAL A 120 -22.60 -7.38 -1.49
N ARG A 121 -21.84 -7.03 -0.44
CA ARG A 121 -22.20 -5.94 0.49
C ARG A 121 -21.92 -4.55 -0.07
N GLU A 122 -21.13 -4.45 -1.14
CA GLU A 122 -20.78 -3.19 -1.79
C GLU A 122 -21.80 -2.92 -2.92
N GLN A 123 -22.74 -2.01 -2.69
CA GLN A 123 -23.93 -1.87 -3.54
C GLN A 123 -23.67 -1.20 -4.92
N ASP A 124 -22.61 -0.41 -5.05
CA ASP A 124 -22.42 0.47 -6.22
C ASP A 124 -21.18 0.14 -7.06
N ARG A 125 -20.69 -1.11 -7.00
CA ARG A 125 -19.33 -1.44 -7.48
C ARG A 125 -19.30 -2.68 -8.33
N ILE A 126 -18.56 -2.58 -9.43
CA ILE A 126 -18.37 -3.68 -10.38
C ILE A 126 -16.90 -4.10 -10.34
N ALA A 127 -16.64 -5.25 -9.72
CA ALA A 127 -15.31 -5.84 -9.71
C ALA A 127 -15.03 -6.53 -11.05
N ARG A 128 -14.15 -5.95 -11.87
CA ARG A 128 -13.80 -6.49 -13.21
C ARG A 128 -12.55 -7.37 -13.20
N THR A 129 -11.62 -7.10 -12.30
CA THR A 129 -10.32 -7.78 -12.28
C THR A 129 -10.26 -8.72 -11.09
N VAL A 130 -10.09 -10.01 -11.37
CA VAL A 130 -9.78 -11.04 -10.38
C VAL A 130 -8.27 -11.14 -10.25
N VAL A 131 -7.76 -11.14 -9.03
CA VAL A 131 -6.33 -11.23 -8.73
C VAL A 131 -6.11 -12.41 -7.78
N LEU A 132 -5.23 -13.34 -8.17
CA LEU A 132 -4.72 -14.39 -7.30
C LEU A 132 -3.32 -13.98 -6.83
N LYS A 133 -3.13 -14.00 -5.51
CA LYS A 133 -1.84 -13.75 -4.87
C LYS A 133 -1.41 -14.98 -4.09
N LEU A 134 -0.24 -15.52 -4.43
CA LEU A 134 0.41 -16.62 -3.72
C LEU A 134 1.73 -16.13 -3.13
N LYS A 135 2.12 -16.68 -1.98
CA LYS A 135 3.39 -16.39 -1.35
C LYS A 135 4.13 -17.71 -1.08
N THR A 136 5.37 -17.81 -1.53
CA THR A 136 6.20 -19.01 -1.36
C THR A 136 6.87 -19.05 0.02
N ALA A 137 7.46 -20.19 0.36
CA ALA A 137 8.24 -20.40 1.59
C ALA A 137 9.44 -19.43 1.69
N GLU A 138 10.00 -19.02 0.55
CA GLU A 138 11.08 -18.03 0.45
C GLU A 138 10.55 -16.58 0.47
N PHE A 139 9.28 -16.38 0.86
CA PHE A 139 8.61 -15.08 0.94
C PHE A 139 8.50 -14.34 -0.41
N ARG A 140 8.58 -15.06 -1.54
CA ARG A 140 8.34 -14.50 -2.88
C ARG A 140 6.85 -14.40 -3.15
N THR A 141 6.39 -13.23 -3.62
CA THR A 141 4.99 -13.02 -4.01
C THR A 141 4.81 -13.29 -5.49
N LEU A 142 3.91 -14.21 -5.83
CA LEU A 142 3.47 -14.51 -7.19
C LEU A 142 2.05 -13.96 -7.37
N THR A 143 1.87 -13.11 -8.37
CA THR A 143 0.56 -12.53 -8.69
C THR A 143 0.14 -12.94 -10.10
N ARG A 144 -1.11 -13.32 -10.25
CA ARG A 144 -1.79 -13.50 -11.54
C ARG A 144 -3.09 -12.73 -11.50
N SER A 145 -3.45 -12.10 -12.61
CA SER A 145 -4.69 -11.34 -12.71
C SER A 145 -5.39 -11.59 -14.03
N HIS A 146 -6.71 -11.51 -14.02
CA HIS A 146 -7.51 -11.54 -15.23
C HIS A 146 -8.66 -10.55 -15.10
N THR A 147 -8.89 -9.77 -16.17
CA THR A 147 -10.01 -8.86 -16.26
C THR A 147 -11.09 -9.54 -17.10
N ASP A 148 -12.16 -9.97 -16.46
CA ASP A 148 -13.26 -10.68 -17.10
C ASP A 148 -14.18 -9.70 -17.87
N ALA A 149 -14.62 -10.11 -19.06
CA ALA A 149 -15.65 -9.43 -19.85
C ALA A 149 -16.70 -10.46 -20.31
N PRO A 150 -17.86 -10.60 -19.62
CA PRO A 150 -18.37 -9.79 -18.51
C PRO A 150 -17.74 -10.13 -17.14
N PRO A 151 -17.79 -9.22 -16.14
CA PRO A 151 -17.26 -9.46 -14.79
C PRO A 151 -17.92 -10.67 -14.09
N PRO A 152 -17.29 -11.27 -13.07
CA PRO A 152 -17.89 -12.39 -12.32
C PRO A 152 -19.26 -12.00 -11.73
N ARG A 153 -20.28 -12.79 -12.05
CA ARG A 153 -21.67 -12.58 -11.60
C ARG A 153 -22.13 -13.53 -10.50
N SER A 154 -21.26 -14.44 -10.06
CA SER A 154 -21.52 -15.37 -8.98
C SER A 154 -20.24 -15.76 -8.26
N GLU A 155 -20.37 -16.27 -7.04
CA GLU A 155 -19.27 -16.87 -6.29
C GLU A 155 -18.56 -17.95 -7.13
N ALA A 156 -19.34 -18.85 -7.75
CA ALA A 156 -18.82 -19.92 -8.58
C ALA A 156 -18.02 -19.40 -9.79
N ALA A 157 -18.43 -18.26 -10.37
CA ALA A 157 -17.67 -17.62 -11.44
C ALA A 157 -16.32 -17.07 -10.93
N LEU A 158 -16.32 -16.41 -9.77
CA LEU A 158 -15.09 -15.91 -9.14
C LEU A 158 -14.14 -17.05 -8.78
N VAL A 159 -14.64 -18.12 -8.16
CA VAL A 159 -13.87 -19.33 -7.82
C VAL A 159 -13.24 -19.91 -9.08
N ARG A 160 -14.03 -20.11 -10.15
CA ARG A 160 -13.52 -20.64 -11.43
C ARG A 160 -12.40 -19.77 -11.99
N THR A 161 -12.56 -18.45 -12.03
CA THR A 161 -11.51 -17.53 -12.51
C THR A 161 -10.25 -17.64 -11.64
N ALA A 162 -10.40 -17.68 -10.30
CA ALA A 162 -9.26 -17.81 -9.40
C ALA A 162 -8.49 -19.14 -9.60
N LEU A 163 -9.19 -20.26 -9.81
CA LEU A 163 -8.56 -21.55 -10.09
C LEU A 163 -7.88 -21.59 -11.46
N GLN A 164 -8.45 -20.92 -12.47
CA GLN A 164 -7.78 -20.72 -13.77
C GLN A 164 -6.51 -19.89 -13.64
N LEU A 165 -6.49 -18.89 -12.75
CA LEU A 165 -5.28 -18.12 -12.47
C LEU A 165 -4.21 -18.97 -11.78
N ARG A 166 -4.60 -19.90 -10.89
CA ARG A 166 -3.66 -20.86 -10.26
C ARG A 166 -2.94 -21.69 -11.31
N ALA A 167 -3.66 -22.18 -12.33
CA ALA A 167 -3.08 -22.98 -13.40
C ALA A 167 -2.05 -22.23 -14.27
N ARG A 168 -1.96 -20.90 -14.15
CA ARG A 168 -0.96 -20.05 -14.83
C ARG A 168 0.25 -19.74 -13.95
N VAL A 169 0.32 -20.34 -12.76
CA VAL A 169 1.46 -20.27 -11.86
C VAL A 169 2.32 -21.50 -12.11
N GLU A 170 3.61 -21.28 -12.33
CA GLU A 170 4.65 -22.30 -12.43
C GLU A 170 5.31 -22.52 -11.06
#